data_AF-M7X621-F1
#
_entry.id   AF-M7X621-F1
#
_cell.length_a   1.000
_cell.length_b   1.000
_cell.length_c   1.000
_cell.angle_alpha   90.00
_cell.angle_beta   90.00
_cell.angle_gamma   90.00
#
_symmetry.space_group_name_H-M   'P 1'
#
loop_
_entity.id
_entity.type
_entity.pdbx_description
1 polymer ?
#
loop_
_entity_poly.entity_id
_entity_poly.type
_entity_poly.pdbx_seq_one_letter_code
_entity_poly.pdbx_strand_id
1 'polypeptide(L)'
;MFGTVSKQNANTRNNSEEETEFEYRRVLLSDFSCLLNDIKVIGSTARILGGGIDLSFEGRPLFMFNNVINKHIKLIEELGEHIAQFRKNNRLILEELKKEREREKREKRIDEAEKKKEEETKPERRKTRPL
;
A
#
# COMPACT_ATOMS: atom_id res chain seq x y z
N MET A 1 -13.84 -46.61 1.75
CA MET A 1 -14.10 -45.44 0.88
C MET A 1 -13.65 -44.21 1.64
N PHE A 2 -12.53 -43.61 1.23
CA PHE A 2 -12.03 -42.38 1.88
C PHE A 2 -12.64 -41.19 1.14
N GLY A 3 -13.52 -40.46 1.82
CA GLY A 3 -14.08 -39.21 1.32
C GLY A 3 -12.99 -38.15 1.25
N THR A 4 -12.67 -37.69 0.05
CA THR A 4 -11.81 -36.52 -0.15
C THR A 4 -12.59 -35.28 0.26
N VAL A 5 -12.18 -34.66 1.36
CA VAL A 5 -12.70 -33.36 1.79
C VAL A 5 -12.37 -32.34 0.70
N SER A 6 -13.42 -31.80 0.09
CA SER A 6 -13.34 -30.74 -0.91
C SER A 6 -12.55 -29.57 -0.33
N LYS A 7 -11.36 -29.29 -0.88
CA LYS A 7 -10.66 -28.01 -0.69
C LYS A 7 -11.45 -26.94 -1.45
N GLN A 8 -12.58 -26.54 -0.89
CA GLN A 8 -13.11 -25.21 -1.15
C GLN A 8 -12.11 -24.24 -0.53
N ASN A 9 -11.13 -23.82 -1.33
CA ASN A 9 -10.48 -22.53 -1.15
C ASN A 9 -11.56 -21.47 -1.36
N ALA A 10 -12.39 -21.28 -0.34
CA ALA A 10 -13.26 -20.13 -0.25
C ALA A 10 -12.33 -18.93 -0.13
N ASN A 11 -12.15 -18.22 -1.24
CA ASN A 11 -11.67 -16.84 -1.27
C ASN A 11 -12.69 -15.93 -0.57
N THR A 12 -13.04 -16.24 0.67
CA THR A 12 -13.84 -15.37 1.53
C THR A 12 -12.88 -14.38 2.15
N ARG A 13 -12.76 -13.23 1.50
CA ARG A 13 -12.28 -11.99 2.12
C ARG A 13 -13.19 -11.78 3.32
N ASN A 14 -12.68 -12.02 4.53
CA ASN A 14 -13.43 -11.76 5.77
C ASN A 14 -13.72 -10.25 5.81
N ASN A 15 -14.91 -9.87 5.38
CA ASN A 15 -15.48 -8.53 5.51
C ASN A 15 -16.04 -8.36 6.94
N SER A 16 -15.32 -8.78 7.98
CA SER A 16 -15.71 -8.46 9.35
C SER A 16 -15.31 -7.02 9.67
N GLU A 17 -16.32 -6.22 10.00
CA GLU A 17 -16.17 -4.83 10.45
C GLU A 17 -15.58 -4.72 11.86
N GLU A 18 -15.46 -5.83 12.59
CA GLU A 18 -14.89 -5.86 13.92
C GLU A 18 -13.40 -6.19 13.90
N GLU A 19 -12.64 -5.34 14.60
CA GLU A 19 -11.22 -5.46 14.94
C GLU A 19 -10.81 -6.90 15.21
N THR A 20 -10.38 -7.62 14.19
CA THR A 20 -9.77 -8.94 14.35
C THR A 20 -8.28 -8.75 14.26
N GLU A 21 -7.60 -9.21 15.32
CA GLU A 21 -6.16 -9.16 15.49
C GLU A 21 -5.44 -9.52 14.18
N PHE A 22 -4.46 -8.70 13.81
CA PHE A 22 -3.71 -8.85 12.58
C PHE A 22 -2.91 -10.17 12.65
N GLU A 23 -3.42 -11.24 12.02
CA GLU A 23 -2.65 -12.47 11.87
C GLU A 23 -1.44 -12.17 10.98
N TYR A 24 -0.27 -12.05 11.61
CA TYR A 24 0.98 -11.82 10.93
C TYR A 24 1.30 -13.03 10.03
N ARG A 25 1.02 -12.88 8.74
CA ARG A 25 1.38 -13.85 7.70
C ARG A 25 2.39 -13.26 6.74
N ARG A 26 3.13 -14.13 6.05
CA ARG A 26 4.03 -13.71 4.96
C ARG A 26 3.20 -13.10 3.81
N VAL A 27 3.69 -12.01 3.22
CA VAL A 27 3.07 -11.44 2.02
C VAL A 27 3.16 -12.43 0.86
N LEU A 28 2.03 -12.62 0.18
CA LEU A 28 1.88 -13.50 -0.98
C LEU A 28 1.69 -12.69 -2.26
N LEU A 29 1.93 -13.33 -3.41
CA LEU A 29 1.73 -12.73 -4.73
C LEU A 29 0.27 -12.31 -4.98
N SER A 30 -0.68 -13.00 -4.33
CA SER A 30 -2.09 -12.63 -4.33
C SER A 30 -2.35 -11.27 -3.68
N ASP A 31 -1.58 -10.89 -2.66
CA ASP A 31 -1.75 -9.62 -1.95
C ASP A 31 -1.38 -8.44 -2.87
N PHE A 32 -0.34 -8.58 -3.70
CA PHE A 32 -0.02 -7.60 -4.75
C PHE A 32 -1.08 -7.53 -5.84
N SER A 33 -1.70 -8.67 -6.19
CA SER A 33 -2.81 -8.69 -7.15
C SER A 33 -4.03 -7.94 -6.60
N CYS A 34 -4.33 -8.10 -5.31
CA CYS A 34 -5.35 -7.34 -4.59
C CYS A 34 -5.01 -5.84 -4.55
N LEU A 35 -3.76 -5.47 -4.26
CA LEU A 35 -3.29 -4.09 -4.28
C LEU A 35 -3.52 -3.42 -5.64
N LEU A 36 -3.14 -4.08 -6.73
CA LEU A 36 -3.32 -3.56 -8.08
C LEU A 36 -4.80 -3.41 -8.44
N ASN A 37 -5.65 -4.34 -8.00
CA ASN A 37 -7.10 -4.24 -8.21
C ASN A 37 -7.71 -3.09 -7.41
N ASP A 38 -7.34 -2.92 -6.15
CA ASP A 38 -7.82 -1.82 -5.32
C ASP A 38 -7.39 -0.45 -5.92
N ILE A 39 -6.17 -0.33 -6.47
CA ILE A 39 -5.72 0.87 -7.21
C ILE A 39 -6.58 1.13 -8.44
N LYS A 40 -6.90 0.09 -9.22
CA LYS A 40 -7.77 0.23 -10.39
C LYS A 40 -9.16 0.74 -10.02
N VAL A 41 -9.73 0.24 -8.93
CA VAL A 41 -11.04 0.70 -8.42
C VAL A 41 -10.98 2.18 -8.07
N ILE A 42 -10.01 2.61 -7.23
CA ILE A 42 -9.83 4.02 -6.87
C ILE A 42 -9.63 4.90 -8.11
N GLY A 43 -8.78 4.45 -9.04
CA GLY A 43 -8.51 5.18 -10.29
C GLY A 43 -9.75 5.35 -11.16
N SER A 44 -10.62 4.32 -11.22
CA SER A 44 -11.87 4.40 -11.96
C SER A 44 -12.86 5.39 -11.34
N THR A 45 -13.04 5.35 -10.01
CA THR A 45 -13.92 6.28 -9.28
C THR A 45 -13.41 7.72 -9.39
N ALA A 46 -12.11 7.94 -9.27
CA ALA A 46 -11.48 9.26 -9.47
C ALA A 46 -11.68 9.79 -10.90
N ARG A 47 -11.63 8.91 -11.91
CA ARG A 47 -11.88 9.29 -13.30
C ARG A 47 -13.33 9.72 -13.53
N ILE A 48 -14.28 9.05 -12.90
CA ILE A 48 -15.71 9.42 -12.95
C ILE A 48 -15.92 10.78 -12.27
N LEU A 49 -15.24 11.05 -11.15
CA LEU A 49 -15.27 12.37 -10.52
C LEU A 49 -14.73 13.46 -11.46
N GLY A 50 -13.65 13.19 -12.19
CA GLY A 50 -12.99 14.17 -13.05
C GLY A 50 -13.66 14.42 -14.42
N GLY A 51 -14.40 13.44 -14.97
CA GLY A 51 -14.96 13.55 -16.33
C GLY A 51 -16.37 13.03 -16.51
N GLY A 52 -17.06 12.63 -15.42
CA GLY A 52 -18.23 11.77 -15.50
C GLY A 52 -19.60 12.46 -15.45
N ILE A 53 -19.70 13.79 -15.45
CA ILE A 53 -21.02 14.45 -15.47
C ILE A 53 -21.09 15.56 -16.53
N ASP A 54 -20.99 15.15 -17.79
CA ASP A 54 -21.51 15.93 -18.91
C ASP A 54 -23.04 15.85 -18.90
N LEU A 55 -23.69 16.76 -18.18
CA LEU A 55 -25.14 16.92 -18.24
C LEU A 55 -25.49 18.12 -19.11
N SER A 56 -26.28 17.86 -20.16
CA SER A 56 -26.96 18.92 -20.90
C SER A 56 -27.97 19.59 -19.97
N PHE A 57 -27.79 20.88 -19.73
CA PHE A 57 -28.76 21.70 -19.01
C PHE A 57 -29.98 21.89 -19.91
N GLU A 58 -30.97 21.00 -19.79
CA GLU A 58 -32.32 21.24 -20.34
C GLU A 58 -32.99 22.40 -19.58
N GLY A 59 -34.27 22.69 -19.86
CA GLY A 59 -35.02 23.86 -19.39
C GLY A 59 -35.15 24.06 -17.86
N ARG A 60 -34.44 23.29 -17.03
CA ARG A 60 -34.30 23.47 -15.57
C ARG A 60 -32.84 23.37 -15.12
N PRO A 61 -31.98 24.35 -15.48
CA PRO A 61 -30.55 24.28 -15.24
C PRO A 61 -30.16 24.14 -13.76
N LEU A 62 -30.85 24.84 -12.85
CA LEU A 62 -30.57 24.79 -11.41
C LEU A 62 -30.84 23.42 -10.77
N PHE A 63 -31.91 22.76 -11.20
CA PHE A 63 -32.24 21.41 -10.70
C PHE A 63 -31.20 20.39 -11.17
N MET A 64 -30.78 20.47 -12.43
CA MET A 64 -29.73 19.62 -12.99
C MET A 64 -28.39 19.88 -12.32
N PHE A 65 -28.04 21.14 -12.08
CA PHE A 65 -26.82 21.51 -11.37
C PHE A 65 -26.79 20.97 -9.93
N ASN A 66 -27.90 21.06 -9.19
CA ASN A 66 -28.02 20.46 -7.87
C ASN A 66 -27.78 18.94 -7.91
N ASN A 67 -28.30 18.24 -8.92
CA ASN A 67 -28.05 16.81 -9.10
C ASN A 67 -26.57 16.48 -9.42
N VAL A 68 -25.90 17.31 -10.22
CA VAL A 68 -24.45 17.19 -10.49
C VAL A 68 -23.67 17.27 -9.19
N ILE A 69 -23.91 18.33 -8.40
CA ILE A 69 -23.22 18.56 -7.12
C ILE A 69 -23.44 17.38 -6.17
N ASN A 70 -24.69 16.96 -5.98
CA ASN A 70 -24.99 15.86 -5.07
C ASN A 70 -24.35 14.54 -5.52
N LYS A 71 -24.26 14.28 -6.83
CA LYS A 71 -23.54 13.11 -7.35
C LYS A 71 -22.03 13.21 -7.11
N HIS A 72 -21.43 14.38 -7.31
CA HIS A 72 -20.02 14.59 -6.99
C HIS A 72 -19.72 14.39 -5.50
N ILE A 73 -20.59 14.88 -4.60
CA ILE A 73 -20.45 14.66 -3.16
C ILE A 73 -20.45 13.16 -2.83
N LYS A 74 -21.42 12.40 -3.36
CA LYS A 74 -21.46 10.94 -3.16
C LYS A 74 -20.22 10.22 -3.68
N LEU A 75 -19.74 10.59 -4.88
CA LEU A 75 -18.51 10.01 -5.43
C LEU A 75 -17.28 10.32 -4.58
N ILE A 76 -17.22 11.50 -3.95
CA ILE A 76 -16.14 11.87 -3.02
C ILE A 76 -16.20 10.99 -1.76
N GLU A 77 -17.39 10.76 -1.22
CA GLU A 77 -17.60 9.87 -0.06
C GLU A 77 -17.18 8.43 -0.38
N GLU A 78 -17.66 7.86 -1.49
CA GLU A 78 -17.29 6.52 -1.98
C GLU A 78 -15.77 6.39 -2.20
N LEU A 79 -15.12 7.42 -2.75
CA LEU A 79 -13.67 7.44 -2.93
C LEU A 79 -12.94 7.41 -1.57
N GLY A 80 -13.47 8.11 -0.57
CA GLY A 80 -12.97 8.07 0.80
C GLY A 80 -13.01 6.66 1.40
N GLU A 81 -14.14 5.96 1.25
CA GLU A 81 -14.32 4.58 1.69
C GLU A 81 -13.36 3.62 0.98
N HIS A 82 -13.20 3.74 -0.34
CA HIS A 82 -12.25 2.93 -1.10
C HIS A 82 -10.79 3.16 -0.66
N ILE A 83 -10.41 4.40 -0.36
CA ILE A 83 -9.07 4.72 0.16
C ILE A 83 -8.87 4.12 1.56
N ALA A 84 -9.88 4.20 2.43
CA ALA A 84 -9.82 3.61 3.77
C ALA A 84 -9.64 2.08 3.68
N GLN A 85 -10.42 1.43 2.82
CA GLN A 85 -10.33 -0.01 2.60
C GLN A 85 -9.00 -0.41 1.95
N PHE A 86 -8.49 0.37 1.00
CA PHE A 86 -7.15 0.19 0.41
C PHE A 86 -6.07 0.21 1.49
N ARG A 87 -6.12 1.17 2.43
CA ARG A 87 -5.16 1.24 3.54
C ARG A 87 -5.27 0.03 4.47
N LYS A 88 -6.50 -0.41 4.79
CA LYS A 88 -6.75 -1.58 5.64
C LYS A 88 -6.18 -2.85 5.01
N ASN A 89 -6.49 -3.09 3.74
CA ASN A 89 -6.08 -4.29 3.01
C ASN A 89 -4.56 -4.36 2.81
N ASN A 90 -3.92 -3.23 2.54
CA ASN A 90 -2.50 -3.17 2.21
C ASN A 90 -1.59 -2.90 3.41
N ARG A 91 -2.15 -2.88 4.62
CA ARG A 91 -1.39 -2.65 5.85
C ARG A 91 -0.31 -3.71 6.09
N LEU A 92 -0.54 -4.98 5.74
CA LEU A 92 0.49 -6.04 5.81
C LEU A 92 1.73 -5.67 4.97
N ILE A 93 1.49 -5.30 3.71
CA ILE A 93 2.55 -4.91 2.76
C ILE A 93 3.29 -3.67 3.28
N LEU A 94 2.56 -2.67 3.78
CA LEU A 94 3.15 -1.45 4.33
C LEU A 94 4.02 -1.71 5.55
N GLU A 95 3.61 -2.62 6.44
CA GLU A 95 4.39 -2.99 7.62
C GLU A 95 5.64 -3.79 7.26
N GLU A 96 5.57 -4.72 6.31
CA GLU A 96 6.76 -5.43 5.81
C GLU A 96 7.77 -4.47 5.18
N LEU A 97 7.33 -3.57 4.30
CA LEU A 97 8.19 -2.55 3.69
C LEU A 97 8.82 -1.62 4.73
N LYS A 98 8.09 -1.29 5.81
CA LYS A 98 8.64 -0.49 6.91
C LYS A 98 9.76 -1.24 7.64
N LYS A 99 9.55 -2.53 7.93
CA LYS A 99 10.56 -3.39 8.57
C LYS A 99 11.80 -3.56 7.70
N GLU A 100 11.62 -3.77 6.39
CA GLU A 100 12.72 -3.87 5.43
C GLU A 100 13.57 -2.60 5.41
N ARG A 101 12.92 -1.43 5.32
CA ARG A 101 13.59 -0.12 5.37
C ARG A 101 14.34 0.10 6.69
N GLU A 102 13.83 -0.39 7.81
CA GLU A 102 14.51 -0.33 9.10
C GLU A 102 15.74 -1.24 9.17
N ARG A 103 15.68 -2.43 8.55
CA ARG A 103 16.83 -3.35 8.45
C ARG A 103 17.95 -2.76 7.60
N GLU A 104 17.63 -2.23 6.42
CA GLU A 104 18.63 -1.57 5.57
C GLU A 104 19.33 -0.40 6.28
N LYS A 105 18.59 0.38 7.08
CA LYS A 105 19.17 1.47 7.87
C LYS A 105 20.10 0.97 8.97
N ARG A 106 19.81 -0.20 9.55
CA ARG A 106 20.69 -0.81 10.57
C ARG A 106 21.96 -1.34 9.92
N GLU A 107 21.85 -2.05 8.81
CA GLU A 107 22.99 -2.58 8.06
C GLU A 107 23.93 -1.45 7.61
N LYS A 108 23.38 -0.37 7.03
CA LYS A 108 24.17 0.82 6.65
C LYS A 108 24.94 1.42 7.82
N ARG A 109 24.36 1.47 9.03
CA ARG A 109 25.05 1.98 10.23
C ARG A 109 26.17 1.05 10.69
N ILE A 110 25.99 -0.26 10.56
CA ILE A 110 27.00 -1.25 10.92
C ILE A 110 28.17 -1.16 9.94
N ASP A 111 27.89 -1.11 8.63
CA ASP A 111 28.90 -0.95 7.59
C ASP A 111 29.71 0.35 7.76
N GLU A 112 29.04 1.45 8.10
CA GLU A 112 29.72 2.73 8.40
C GLU A 112 30.60 2.64 9.66
N ALA A 113 30.17 1.90 10.68
CA ALA A 113 30.94 1.69 11.90
C ALA A 113 32.15 0.77 11.67
N GLU A 114 32.01 -0.27 10.84
CA GLU A 114 33.12 -1.16 10.46
C GLU A 114 34.17 -0.43 9.62
N LYS A 115 33.75 0.37 8.63
CA LYS A 115 34.66 1.21 7.83
C LYS A 115 35.47 2.19 8.68
N LYS A 116 34.85 2.81 9.69
CA LYS A 116 35.57 3.70 10.63
C LYS A 116 36.62 2.96 11.45
N LYS A 117 36.30 1.75 11.93
CA LYS A 117 37.27 0.91 12.66
C LYS A 117 38.44 0.50 11.77
N GLU A 118 38.19 0.17 10.50
CA GLU A 118 39.26 -0.16 9.55
C GLU A 118 40.17 1.04 9.22
N GLU A 119 39.62 2.26 9.19
CA GLU A 119 40.42 3.48 9.01
C GLU A 119 41.25 3.81 10.25
N GLU A 120 40.71 3.64 11.46
CA GLU A 120 41.43 3.88 12.71
C GLU A 120 42.49 2.80 13.03
N THR A 121 42.28 1.57 12.56
CA THR A 121 43.22 0.44 12.79
C THR A 121 44.30 0.31 11.73
N LYS A 122 44.30 1.14 10.67
CA LYS A 122 45.38 1.15 9.68
C LYS A 122 46.69 1.60 10.35
N PRO A 123 47.72 0.75 10.38
CA PRO A 123 48.98 1.09 11.03
C PRO A 123 49.64 2.27 10.30
N GLU A 124 50.08 3.27 11.05
CA GLU A 124 50.89 4.36 10.51
C GLU A 124 52.11 3.77 9.77
N ARG A 125 52.24 4.07 8.48
CA ARG A 125 53.40 3.67 7.68
C ARG A 125 54.66 4.24 8.34
N ARG A 126 55.44 3.39 9.03
CA ARG A 126 56.79 3.74 9.46
C ARG A 126 57.59 4.18 8.24
N LYS A 127 58.02 5.44 8.22
CA LYS A 127 58.95 5.95 7.21
C LYS A 127 60.26 5.18 7.36
N THR A 128 60.51 4.22 6.48
CA THR A 128 61.84 3.61 6.34
C THR A 128 62.80 4.68 5.84
N ARG A 129 63.86 4.96 6.61
CA ARG A 129 64.94 5.86 6.17
C ARG A 129 65.58 5.27 4.90
N PRO A 130 65.90 6.10 3.89
CA PRO A 130 66.66 5.64 2.73
C PRO A 130 68.08 5.24 3.19
N LEU A 131 68.56 4.12 2.63
CA LEU A 131 69.91 3.56 2.80
C LEU A 131 70.98 4.50 2.22
#